data_AF-A0A5C5YBI8-F1
#
_entry.id   AF-A0A5C5YBI8-F1
#
_cell.length_a   1.000
_cell.length_b   1.000
_cell.length_c   1.000
_cell.angle_alpha   90.00
_cell.angle_beta   90.00
_cell.angle_gamma   90.00
#
_symmetry.space_group_name_H-M   'P 1'
#
loop_
_entity.id
_entity.type
_entity.pdbx_description
1 polymer ?
#
loop_
_entity_poly.entity_id
_entity_poly.type
_entity_poly.pdbx_seq_one_letter_code
_entity_poly.pdbx_strand_id
1 'polypeptide(L)'
;MRFSAMVCTVALVTMFQWGAVARGQSVPPQRPTPQVVAVDTFVAEALAHHWAGATIPTLFFETDESCQVIAKRAWSMRDASFLVYHSRRLNPTARMYCERLQVQGVRLVDLKDLGVPVALDGLRQPTIRLVDHTTPSQLSVVLRASLQTHSLSSEESR
;
A
#
# COMPACT_ATOMS: atom_id res chain seq x y z
N MET A 1 17.87 12.41 -67.31
CA MET A 1 16.58 11.85 -66.87
C MET A 1 15.85 12.93 -66.09
N ARG A 2 14.63 13.26 -66.53
CA ARG A 2 13.71 14.26 -65.95
C ARG A 2 12.73 13.54 -65.01
N PHE A 3 12.37 14.14 -63.88
CA PHE A 3 11.03 14.21 -63.24
C PHE A 3 11.24 15.06 -61.96
N SER A 4 10.88 16.34 -61.98
CA SER A 4 9.54 16.91 -61.78
C SER A 4 9.11 16.91 -60.31
N ALA A 5 8.91 18.11 -59.80
CA ALA A 5 8.40 18.43 -58.48
C ALA A 5 7.00 17.84 -58.25
N MET A 6 6.68 17.51 -56.99
CA MET A 6 5.33 17.66 -56.48
C MET A 6 5.37 18.12 -55.02
N VAL A 7 5.02 19.39 -54.87
CA VAL A 7 4.63 20.07 -53.65
C VAL A 7 3.33 19.45 -53.15
N CYS A 8 3.23 19.16 -51.84
CA CYS A 8 1.95 19.20 -51.13
C CYS A 8 2.16 19.70 -49.69
N THR A 9 1.87 20.98 -49.57
CA THR A 9 1.73 21.84 -48.39
C THR A 9 0.51 21.45 -47.55
N VAL A 10 0.63 21.41 -46.21
CA VAL A 10 -0.32 22.00 -45.23
C VAL A 10 0.49 22.21 -43.92
N ALA A 11 1.05 23.40 -43.68
CA ALA A 11 0.46 24.50 -42.88
C ALA A 11 0.15 24.08 -41.42
N LEU A 12 0.99 24.41 -40.43
CA LEU A 12 1.05 25.70 -39.71
C LEU A 12 -0.01 25.81 -38.61
N VAL A 13 0.39 25.62 -37.34
CA VAL A 13 0.08 26.51 -36.22
C VAL A 13 1.24 26.49 -35.22
N THR A 14 2.07 27.52 -35.30
CA THR A 14 2.88 28.05 -34.19
C THR A 14 1.97 28.67 -33.13
N MET A 15 2.23 28.46 -31.84
CA MET A 15 2.09 29.43 -30.73
C MET A 15 2.71 28.77 -29.48
N PHE A 16 3.91 29.16 -29.05
CA PHE A 16 4.10 30.13 -27.96
C PHE A 16 3.11 29.95 -26.81
N GLN A 17 3.59 29.47 -25.65
CA GLN A 17 3.69 30.31 -24.45
C GLN A 17 4.76 29.75 -23.51
N TRP A 18 5.95 30.36 -23.55
CA TRP A 18 6.64 30.69 -22.31
C TRP A 18 5.77 31.72 -21.60
N GLY A 19 5.07 31.29 -20.56
CA GLY A 19 4.15 32.11 -19.78
C GLY A 19 4.40 31.91 -18.29
N ALA A 20 5.04 32.92 -17.69
CA ALA A 20 5.07 33.23 -16.27
C ALA A 20 5.79 32.25 -15.32
N VAL A 21 7.00 32.68 -14.91
CA VAL A 21 7.45 32.58 -13.53
C VAL A 21 6.39 33.23 -12.65
N ALA A 22 5.42 32.46 -12.16
CA ALA A 22 4.59 32.83 -11.03
C ALA A 22 5.23 32.25 -9.78
N ARG A 23 5.55 33.14 -8.84
CA ARG A 23 6.20 32.90 -7.56
C ARG A 23 5.84 31.55 -6.91
N GLY A 24 6.84 30.68 -6.84
CA GLY A 24 7.18 29.91 -5.64
C GLY A 24 6.04 29.26 -4.86
N GLN A 25 5.25 28.39 -5.50
CA GLN A 25 4.67 27.23 -4.81
C GLN A 25 4.82 26.03 -5.74
N SER A 26 6.01 25.42 -5.74
CA SER A 26 6.09 24.01 -6.12
C SER A 26 5.22 23.27 -5.11
N VAL A 27 3.99 22.91 -5.50
CA VAL A 27 3.23 21.91 -4.75
C VAL A 27 4.18 20.72 -4.67
N PRO A 28 4.70 20.35 -3.48
CA PRO A 28 5.57 19.19 -3.39
C PRO A 28 4.76 18.05 -4.01
N PRO A 29 5.34 17.25 -4.93
CA PRO A 29 4.62 16.12 -5.51
C PRO A 29 4.05 15.35 -4.33
N GLN A 30 2.71 15.33 -4.21
CA GLN A 30 2.05 14.58 -3.15
C GLN A 30 2.50 13.16 -3.35
N ARG A 31 3.45 12.70 -2.51
CA ARG A 31 3.85 11.30 -2.56
C ARG A 31 2.58 10.53 -2.29
N PRO A 32 2.22 9.56 -3.15
CA PRO A 32 1.05 8.74 -2.88
C PRO A 32 1.20 8.23 -1.45
N THR A 33 0.15 8.50 -0.67
CA THR A 33 0.06 8.03 0.72
C THR A 33 0.45 6.55 0.74
N PRO A 34 1.39 6.14 1.60
CA PRO A 34 1.79 4.76 1.62
C PRO A 34 0.56 3.87 1.85
N GLN A 35 0.39 2.80 1.07
CA GLN A 35 -0.72 1.89 1.28
C GLN A 35 -0.22 0.63 1.98
N VAL A 36 -0.87 0.28 3.08
CA VAL A 36 -0.62 -0.94 3.86
C VAL A 36 -1.68 -1.97 3.54
N VAL A 37 -1.24 -3.17 3.18
CA VAL A 37 -2.11 -4.32 2.92
C VAL A 37 -1.72 -5.44 3.89
N ALA A 38 -2.71 -6.11 4.45
CA ALA A 38 -2.50 -7.32 5.24
C ALA A 38 -2.58 -8.56 4.32
N VAL A 39 -1.73 -9.56 4.58
CA VAL A 39 -1.80 -10.82 3.85
C VAL A 39 -3.08 -11.56 4.16
N ASP A 40 -3.45 -11.70 5.43
CA ASP A 40 -4.65 -12.43 5.84
C ASP A 40 -5.48 -11.66 6.88
N THR A 41 -6.69 -12.16 7.15
CA THR A 41 -7.64 -11.57 8.10
C THR A 41 -7.06 -11.47 9.50
N PHE A 42 -6.29 -12.46 9.93
CA PHE A 42 -5.63 -12.44 11.23
C PHE A 42 -4.63 -11.27 11.35
N VAL A 43 -3.81 -11.05 10.32
CA VAL A 43 -2.89 -9.90 10.28
C VAL A 43 -3.68 -8.59 10.22
N ALA A 44 -4.76 -8.52 9.44
CA ALA A 44 -5.60 -7.33 9.35
C ALA A 44 -6.21 -6.96 10.71
N GLU A 45 -6.73 -7.94 11.45
CA GLU A 45 -7.29 -7.74 12.79
C GLU A 45 -6.23 -7.30 13.81
N ALA A 46 -5.05 -7.92 13.80
CA ALA A 46 -3.95 -7.54 14.68
C ALA A 46 -3.48 -6.09 14.43
N LEU A 47 -3.38 -5.71 13.15
CA LEU A 47 -3.05 -4.34 12.75
C LEU A 47 -4.15 -3.35 13.11
N ALA A 48 -5.42 -3.69 12.87
CA ALA A 48 -6.56 -2.86 13.23
C ALA A 48 -6.62 -2.62 14.75
N HIS A 49 -6.41 -3.67 15.56
CA HIS A 49 -6.36 -3.53 17.02
C HIS A 49 -5.22 -2.61 17.47
N HIS A 50 -4.04 -2.74 16.86
CA HIS A 50 -2.88 -1.91 17.19
C HIS A 50 -3.02 -0.45 16.70
N TRP A 51 -3.79 -0.22 15.64
CA TRP A 51 -3.98 1.09 15.00
C TRP A 51 -5.39 1.66 15.15
N ALA A 52 -6.03 1.42 16.30
CA ALA A 52 -7.30 2.05 16.70
C ALA A 52 -8.47 1.84 15.71
N GLY A 53 -8.59 0.64 15.15
CA GLY A 53 -9.73 0.22 14.32
C GLY A 53 -9.61 0.58 12.84
N ALA A 54 -8.41 0.91 12.34
CA ALA A 54 -8.22 1.19 10.92
C ALA A 54 -8.65 0.01 10.02
N THR A 55 -9.38 0.29 8.94
CA THR A 55 -9.76 -0.72 7.94
C THR A 55 -8.55 -1.06 7.08
N ILE A 56 -8.01 -2.27 7.24
CA ILE A 56 -6.84 -2.74 6.50
C ILE A 56 -7.28 -3.64 5.32
N PRO A 57 -6.97 -3.29 4.06
CA PRO A 57 -7.20 -4.17 2.93
C PRO A 57 -6.48 -5.51 3.11
N THR A 58 -7.16 -6.61 2.81
CA THR A 58 -6.66 -7.96 3.08
C THR A 58 -6.55 -8.77 1.79
N LEU A 59 -5.41 -9.44 1.57
CA LEU A 59 -5.16 -10.23 0.36
C LEU A 59 -5.86 -11.60 0.38
N PHE A 60 -5.98 -12.24 1.55
CA PHE A 60 -6.62 -13.54 1.75
C PHE A 60 -7.68 -13.44 2.87
N PHE A 61 -8.94 -13.74 2.56
CA PHE A 61 -10.01 -13.78 3.56
C PHE A 61 -10.24 -15.19 4.09
N GLU A 62 -10.22 -16.19 3.21
CA GLU A 62 -10.56 -17.58 3.54
C GLU A 62 -9.56 -18.55 2.93
N THR A 63 -9.51 -19.78 3.47
CA THR A 63 -8.54 -20.80 3.01
C THR A 63 -8.94 -21.39 1.65
N ASP A 64 -10.24 -21.34 1.30
CA ASP A 64 -10.82 -21.97 0.10
C ASP A 64 -11.16 -20.98 -1.03
N GLU A 65 -10.61 -19.76 -0.98
CA GLU A 65 -10.80 -18.81 -2.08
C GLU A 65 -10.17 -19.31 -3.38
N SER A 66 -10.88 -19.13 -4.50
CA SER A 66 -10.33 -19.53 -5.80
C SER A 66 -9.13 -18.66 -6.18
N CYS A 67 -8.13 -19.28 -6.82
CA CYS A 67 -6.91 -18.58 -7.27
C CYS A 67 -7.22 -17.37 -8.18
N GLN A 68 -8.32 -17.41 -8.93
CA GLN A 68 -8.74 -16.31 -9.80
C GLN A 68 -9.17 -15.08 -8.99
N VAL A 69 -9.90 -15.28 -7.90
CA VAL A 69 -10.34 -14.21 -6.99
C VAL A 69 -9.13 -13.59 -6.30
N ILE A 70 -8.23 -14.42 -5.75
CA ILE A 70 -6.99 -13.97 -5.11
C ILE A 70 -6.12 -13.20 -6.11
N ALA A 71 -5.98 -13.68 -7.35
CA ALA A 71 -5.19 -13.00 -8.37
C ALA A 71 -5.74 -11.62 -8.75
N LYS A 72 -7.07 -11.50 -8.91
CA LYS A 72 -7.72 -10.21 -9.17
C LYS A 72 -7.47 -9.23 -8.02
N ARG A 73 -7.52 -9.71 -6.78
CA ARG A 73 -7.25 -8.91 -5.59
C ARG A 73 -5.79 -8.49 -5.51
N ALA A 74 -4.85 -9.42 -5.68
CA ALA A 74 -3.42 -9.13 -5.77
C ALA A 74 -3.14 -8.05 -6.82
N TRP A 75 -3.75 -8.14 -8.01
CA TRP A 75 -3.58 -7.16 -9.07
C TRP A 75 -4.03 -5.74 -8.67
N SER A 76 -5.09 -5.62 -7.88
CA SER A 76 -5.54 -4.31 -7.34
C SER A 76 -4.60 -3.74 -6.27
N MET A 77 -3.76 -4.57 -5.67
CA MET A 77 -2.83 -4.21 -4.58
C MET A 77 -1.38 -4.02 -5.07
N ARG A 78 -1.14 -4.08 -6.39
CA ARG A 78 0.21 -3.97 -6.98
C ARG A 78 0.93 -2.66 -6.66
N ASP A 79 0.17 -1.60 -6.44
CA ASP A 79 0.67 -0.25 -6.15
C ASP A 79 0.84 -0.02 -4.63
N ALA A 80 0.60 -1.05 -3.81
CA ALA A 80 0.76 -0.95 -2.36
C ALA A 80 2.22 -0.68 -1.97
N SER A 81 2.41 0.07 -0.89
CA SER A 81 3.76 0.33 -0.38
C SER A 81 4.27 -0.82 0.48
N PHE A 82 3.36 -1.41 1.26
CA PHE A 82 3.70 -2.45 2.23
C PHE A 82 2.67 -3.57 2.21
N LEU A 83 3.18 -4.80 2.27
CA LEU A 83 2.39 -6.01 2.49
C LEU A 83 2.87 -6.66 3.79
N VAL A 84 2.00 -6.67 4.79
CA VAL A 84 2.29 -7.17 6.13
C VAL A 84 1.82 -8.61 6.24
N TYR A 85 2.68 -9.50 6.74
CA TYR A 85 2.40 -10.93 6.86
C TYR A 85 2.84 -11.47 8.21
N HIS A 86 2.37 -12.66 8.60
CA HIS A 86 2.86 -13.34 9.80
C HIS A 86 3.64 -14.59 9.40
N SER A 87 4.97 -14.60 9.61
CA SER A 87 5.85 -15.67 9.11
C SER A 87 5.47 -17.09 9.54
N ARG A 88 4.95 -17.29 10.77
CA ARG A 88 4.56 -18.63 11.25
C ARG A 88 3.23 -19.15 10.67
N ARG A 89 2.43 -18.30 10.02
CA ARG A 89 1.10 -18.64 9.50
C ARG A 89 1.00 -18.56 7.98
N LEU A 90 2.05 -18.05 7.33
CA LEU A 90 2.07 -17.85 5.88
C LEU A 90 2.00 -19.19 5.15
N ASN A 91 0.86 -19.46 4.51
CA ASN A 91 0.68 -20.66 3.70
C ASN A 91 1.42 -20.53 2.34
N PRO A 92 1.70 -21.64 1.63
CA PRO A 92 2.46 -21.62 0.37
C PRO A 92 1.82 -20.77 -0.73
N THR A 93 0.49 -20.79 -0.84
CA THR A 93 -0.26 -19.99 -1.82
C THR A 93 -0.05 -18.49 -1.56
N ALA A 94 -0.20 -18.06 -0.31
CA ALA A 94 0.02 -16.69 0.12
C ALA A 94 1.46 -16.25 -0.10
N ARG A 95 2.44 -17.11 0.19
CA ARG A 95 3.85 -16.85 -0.14
C ARG A 95 4.04 -16.56 -1.63
N MET A 96 3.46 -17.36 -2.54
CA MET A 96 3.57 -17.13 -3.98
C MET A 96 3.04 -15.75 -4.40
N TYR A 97 1.89 -15.31 -3.87
CA TYR A 97 1.35 -13.98 -4.20
C TYR A 97 2.16 -12.85 -3.55
N CYS A 98 2.68 -13.05 -2.33
CA CYS A 98 3.59 -12.10 -1.67
C CYS A 98 4.85 -11.87 -2.52
N GLU A 99 5.47 -12.94 -3.01
CA GLU A 99 6.65 -12.87 -3.89
C GLU A 99 6.36 -12.12 -5.19
N ARG A 100 5.19 -12.36 -5.80
CA ARG A 100 4.76 -11.64 -7.01
C ARG A 100 4.60 -10.14 -6.78
N LEU A 101 3.97 -9.76 -5.65
CA LEU A 101 3.82 -8.35 -5.28
C LEU A 101 5.17 -7.71 -4.93
N GLN A 102 6.09 -8.47 -4.33
CA GLN A 102 7.44 -7.99 -4.07
C GLN A 102 8.21 -7.67 -5.35
N VAL A 103 8.08 -8.48 -6.39
CA VAL A 103 8.66 -8.20 -7.72
C VAL A 103 8.09 -6.92 -8.33
N GLN A 104 6.85 -6.54 -7.98
CA GLN A 104 6.22 -5.28 -8.40
C GLN A 104 6.65 -4.07 -7.55
N GLY A 105 7.52 -4.25 -6.55
CA GLY A 105 8.05 -3.19 -5.71
C GLY A 105 7.37 -3.04 -4.35
N VAL A 106 6.38 -3.89 -4.02
CA VAL A 106 5.72 -3.89 -2.71
C VAL A 106 6.68 -4.43 -1.64
N ARG A 107 6.82 -3.72 -0.51
CA ARG A 107 7.72 -4.15 0.56
C ARG A 107 7.04 -5.13 1.50
N LEU A 108 7.63 -6.31 1.67
CA LEU A 108 7.18 -7.31 2.65
C LEU A 108 7.64 -6.93 4.06
N VAL A 109 6.73 -7.00 5.03
CA VAL A 109 7.02 -6.73 6.44
C VAL A 109 6.42 -7.83 7.30
N ASP A 110 7.24 -8.46 8.14
CA ASP A 110 6.73 -9.43 9.11
C ASP A 110 6.06 -8.69 10.27
N LEU A 111 4.88 -9.14 10.68
CA LEU A 111 4.10 -8.56 11.77
C LEU A 111 4.91 -8.52 13.07
N LYS A 112 5.80 -9.49 13.29
CA LYS A 112 6.69 -9.53 14.46
C LYS A 112 7.65 -8.34 14.53
N ASP A 113 8.05 -7.80 13.38
CA ASP A 113 9.02 -6.70 13.28
C ASP A 113 8.35 -5.33 13.56
N LEU A 114 7.02 -5.31 13.61
CA LEU A 114 6.23 -4.12 13.90
C LEU A 114 5.98 -3.89 15.39
N GLY A 115 6.44 -4.79 16.26
CA GLY A 115 6.19 -4.70 17.70
C GLY A 115 4.70 -4.80 18.05
N VAL A 116 3.88 -5.34 17.15
CA VAL A 116 2.46 -5.58 17.38
C VAL A 116 2.35 -6.75 18.36
N PRO A 117 1.74 -6.57 19.55
CA PRO A 117 1.53 -7.66 20.49
C PRO A 117 0.51 -8.62 19.89
N VAL A 118 1.01 -9.67 19.25
CA VAL A 118 0.17 -10.76 18.79
C VAL A 118 0.02 -11.72 19.96
N ALA A 119 -1.19 -11.85 20.50
CA ALA A 119 -1.54 -13.00 21.33
C ALA A 119 -1.50 -14.24 20.43
N LEU A 120 -0.29 -14.75 20.21
CA LEU A 120 -0.10 -16.13 19.86
C LEU A 120 -0.63 -16.88 21.06
N ASP A 121 -1.82 -17.46 20.98
CA ASP A 121 -2.00 -18.85 21.37
C ASP A 121 -3.45 -19.30 21.33
N GLY A 122 -3.64 -20.52 20.82
CA GLY A 122 -4.75 -21.39 21.22
C GLY A 122 -4.57 -21.97 22.63
N LEU A 123 -3.88 -21.27 23.54
CA LEU A 123 -3.57 -21.69 24.90
C LEU A 123 -3.39 -20.45 25.79
N ARG A 124 -4.38 -20.21 26.67
CA ARG A 124 -4.28 -19.60 28.02
C ARG A 124 -3.15 -18.57 28.23
N GLN A 125 -3.37 -17.30 28.55
CA GLN A 125 -4.22 -16.70 29.58
C GLN A 125 -4.06 -15.17 29.50
N PRO A 126 -4.94 -14.36 30.13
CA PRO A 126 -4.82 -12.93 30.17
C PRO A 126 -3.80 -12.54 31.24
N THR A 127 -2.75 -11.82 30.86
CA THR A 127 -2.04 -10.95 31.79
C THR A 127 -1.59 -9.74 31.02
N ILE A 128 -2.42 -8.70 31.13
CA ILE A 128 -2.03 -7.34 30.83
C ILE A 128 -0.78 -7.05 31.64
N ARG A 129 0.38 -6.94 30.98
CA ARG A 129 1.50 -6.18 31.51
C ARG A 129 1.62 -4.89 30.71
N LEU A 130 1.24 -3.82 31.38
CA LEU A 130 1.53 -2.45 31.02
C LEU A 130 3.05 -2.22 31.04
N VAL A 131 3.52 -1.32 30.17
CA VAL A 131 4.87 -0.67 30.10
C VAL A 131 5.94 -1.57 29.43
N ASP A 132 6.56 -1.18 28.32
CA ASP A 132 7.50 -0.05 28.21
C ASP A 132 7.61 0.56 26.81
N HIS A 133 8.00 1.83 26.78
CA HIS A 133 8.09 2.70 25.62
C HIS A 133 9.29 2.34 24.73
N THR A 134 9.19 1.31 23.90
CA THR A 134 10.19 1.08 22.87
C THR A 134 9.93 1.98 21.67
N THR A 135 10.93 2.80 21.35
CA THR A 135 10.99 3.71 20.21
C THR A 135 10.35 3.05 18.99
N PRO A 136 9.29 3.62 18.40
CA PRO A 136 8.62 3.00 17.28
C PRO A 136 9.64 2.86 16.14
N SER A 137 9.80 1.64 15.63
CA SER A 137 10.64 1.40 14.46
C SER A 137 10.18 2.34 13.34
N GLN A 138 11.11 2.89 12.55
CA GLN A 138 10.73 3.83 11.47
C GLN A 138 9.65 3.25 10.55
N LEU A 139 9.63 1.93 10.36
CA LEU A 139 8.57 1.22 9.64
C LEU A 139 7.20 1.35 10.32
N SER A 140 7.12 1.12 11.63
CA SER A 140 5.86 1.30 12.38
C SER A 140 5.32 2.73 12.30
N VAL A 141 6.21 3.74 12.33
CA VAL A 141 5.85 5.17 12.19
C VAL A 141 5.31 5.45 10.79
N VAL A 142 6.00 4.99 9.75
CA VAL A 142 5.58 5.19 8.35
C VAL A 142 4.25 4.50 8.06
N LEU A 143 4.08 3.27 8.54
CA LEU A 143 2.83 2.52 8.35
C LEU A 143 1.65 3.20 9.06
N ARG A 144 1.84 3.61 10.32
CA ARG A 144 0.82 4.32 11.11
C ARG A 144 0.41 5.63 10.43
N ALA A 145 1.39 6.44 9.99
CA ALA A 145 1.11 7.70 9.31
C ALA A 145 0.26 7.50 8.05
N SER A 146 0.52 6.41 7.33
CA SER A 146 -0.18 6.12 6.08
C SER A 146 -1.62 5.60 6.25
N LEU A 147 -1.95 5.10 7.44
CA LEU A 147 -3.30 4.69 7.79
C LEU A 147 -4.14 5.84 8.35
N GLN A 148 -3.54 6.77 9.08
CA GLN A 148 -4.24 7.94 9.60
C GLN A 148 -4.73 8.88 8.48
N THR A 149 -4.00 8.96 7.37
CA THR A 149 -4.41 9.66 6.16
C THR A 149 -5.65 9.09 5.48
N HIS A 150 -6.01 7.82 5.74
CA HIS A 150 -7.27 7.25 5.25
C HIS A 150 -8.48 7.64 6.10
N SER A 151 -8.30 7.92 7.40
CA SER A 151 -9.40 8.27 8.31
C SER A 151 -9.89 9.71 8.15
N LEU A 152 -9.05 10.65 7.70
CA LEU A 152 -9.41 12.08 7.60
C LEU A 152 -10.10 12.46 6.29
N SER A 153 -10.29 11.55 5.34
CA SER A 153 -10.91 11.85 4.03
C SER A 153 -12.44 11.69 4.01
N SER A 154 -13.10 11.35 5.13
CA SER A 154 -14.55 11.06 5.16
C SER A 154 -15.43 12.17 5.77
N GLU A 155 -14.87 13.31 6.18
CA GLU A 155 -15.64 14.37 6.87
C GLU A 155 -15.82 15.68 6.09
N GLU A 156 -15.46 15.75 4.80
CA GLU A 156 -15.68 16.97 4.00
C GLU A 156 -16.67 16.75 2.85
N SER A 157 -17.92 16.44 3.20
CA SER A 157 -19.07 16.67 2.32
C SER A 157 -20.37 16.70 3.13
N ARG A 158 -20.67 17.85 3.73
CA ARG A 158 -22.02 18.25 4.11
C ARG A 158 -22.21 19.73 3.80
#